data_AF-A0A195CR07-F1
#
_entry.id   AF-A0A195CR07-F1
#
_cell.length_a   1.000
_cell.length_b   1.000
_cell.length_c   1.000
_cell.angle_alpha   90.00
_cell.angle_beta   90.00
_cell.angle_gamma   90.00
#
_symmetry.space_group_name_H-M   'P 1'
#
loop_
_entity.id
_entity.type
_entity.pdbx_description
1 polymer ?
#
loop_
_entity_poly.entity_id
_entity_poly.type
_entity_poly.pdbx_seq_one_letter_code
_entity_poly.pdbx_strand_id
1 'polypeptide(L)'
;MDILLQALLSKFDMIRSKKYISRNIMTAIAYLNAGIVHKKRDMMFAMECYYKCIDLLEDDKLTTEGIIPAISVRNELVKLDPIVTPIIGIKEIQEDWYAKNIFKKLHISTLYSLEKTCRNLIDKHNPACTRKNIQSKQLKIYGNWAIIVAKISYHFIDEEEFPQARYHLVVSSYILKKYLKTLKAKGAMETRESIAAEYEHYDKTVANVAKYWVLYGITLLYTSQMRLFRGLLSELKSISNKITDKYLLDFNSAKVMFRIVRKSVKKVKKYYTFENDPLDYAYIALNFSEAYNNLAFFECQDKRLKMHERRVEILEEVINRLCPRDHQIVCRRIWLDLAEAYLAMVNLMEMRVLTSKEEGLLSKFKNLAKSSIKYYQSYLNSLEMSKSQNRVESFSDNVLIIALSAYFNVGALYKKINTITFDIHQKIVYVQNSIDAYTFIVNYYNDHPEKKIELKKYKLLKLSKKWIRRLSSALEKIIKEHEVVV
;
A
#
# COMPACT_ATOMS: atom_id res chain seq x y z
N MET A 1 55.51 -38.32 -4.19
CA MET A 1 54.37 -37.42 -3.92
C MET A 1 53.23 -38.31 -3.47
N ASP A 2 52.67 -38.06 -2.29
CA ASP A 2 51.77 -39.00 -1.59
C ASP A 2 50.52 -39.33 -2.44
N ILE A 3 50.13 -40.60 -2.52
CA ILE A 3 49.02 -41.10 -3.35
C ILE A 3 47.69 -40.39 -2.97
N LEU A 4 47.59 -40.02 -1.69
CA LEU A 4 46.49 -39.23 -1.12
C LEU A 4 46.46 -37.79 -1.63
N LEU A 5 47.63 -37.17 -1.85
CA LEU A 5 47.74 -35.81 -2.36
C LEU A 5 47.34 -35.74 -3.84
N GLN A 6 47.71 -36.76 -4.63
CA GLN A 6 47.28 -36.90 -6.03
C GLN A 6 45.77 -37.16 -6.16
N ALA A 7 45.18 -37.98 -5.28
CA ALA A 7 43.73 -38.22 -5.25
C ALA A 7 42.91 -37.00 -4.80
N LEU A 8 43.46 -36.18 -3.89
CA LEU A 8 42.88 -34.90 -3.48
C LEU A 8 42.88 -33.89 -4.63
N LEU A 9 44.01 -33.75 -5.33
CA LEU A 9 44.16 -32.81 -6.45
C LEU A 9 43.22 -33.13 -7.62
N SER A 10 43.00 -34.41 -7.96
CA SER A 10 42.09 -34.77 -9.06
C SER A 10 40.60 -34.49 -8.73
N LYS A 11 40.19 -34.66 -7.46
CA LYS A 11 38.84 -34.27 -7.01
C LYS A 11 38.64 -32.76 -6.99
N PHE A 12 39.70 -31.99 -6.71
CA PHE A 12 39.65 -30.53 -6.75
C PHE A 12 39.50 -29.98 -8.18
N ASP A 13 40.14 -30.59 -9.17
CA ASP A 13 39.94 -30.22 -10.58
C ASP A 13 38.50 -30.48 -11.07
N MET A 14 37.80 -31.45 -10.49
CA MET A 14 36.38 -31.71 -10.77
C MET A 14 35.44 -30.64 -10.16
N ILE A 15 35.81 -30.03 -9.04
CA ILE A 15 35.07 -28.93 -8.39
C ILE A 15 35.33 -27.60 -9.11
N ARG A 16 36.55 -27.42 -9.64
CA ARG A 16 36.99 -26.26 -10.40
C ARG A 16 36.13 -25.98 -11.65
N SER A 17 35.55 -27.02 -12.26
CA SER A 17 34.72 -26.87 -13.46
C SER A 17 33.32 -26.29 -13.20
N LYS A 18 32.88 -26.22 -11.93
CA LYS A 18 31.51 -25.81 -11.57
C LYS A 18 31.40 -24.43 -10.91
N LYS A 19 32.50 -23.84 -10.40
CA LYS A 19 32.52 -22.50 -9.79
C LYS A 19 33.90 -21.83 -9.96
N TYR A 20 33.92 -20.51 -10.16
CA TYR A 20 35.13 -19.70 -10.31
C TYR A 20 35.81 -19.51 -8.93
N ILE A 21 36.69 -20.43 -8.54
CA ILE A 21 37.45 -20.38 -7.28
C ILE A 21 38.95 -20.25 -7.61
N SER A 22 39.68 -19.36 -6.90
CA SER A 22 41.13 -19.19 -7.07
C SER A 22 41.87 -20.50 -6.80
N ARG A 23 42.77 -20.87 -7.72
CA ARG A 23 43.62 -22.07 -7.64
C ARG A 23 44.51 -22.06 -6.39
N ASN A 24 44.92 -20.89 -5.93
CA ASN A 24 45.81 -20.72 -4.78
C ASN A 24 45.09 -21.05 -3.47
N ILE A 25 43.85 -20.57 -3.29
CA ILE A 25 43.03 -20.84 -2.09
C ILE A 25 42.76 -22.35 -1.93
N MET A 26 42.44 -23.04 -3.03
CA MET A 26 42.17 -24.48 -2.99
C MET A 26 43.42 -25.31 -2.70
N THR A 27 44.56 -24.89 -3.24
CA THR A 27 45.86 -25.54 -2.99
C THR A 27 46.30 -25.33 -1.53
N ALA A 28 46.05 -24.15 -0.96
CA ALA A 28 46.31 -23.87 0.44
C ALA A 28 45.46 -24.75 1.37
N ILE A 29 44.17 -24.91 1.06
CA ILE A 29 43.26 -25.79 1.83
C ILE A 29 43.71 -27.26 1.78
N ALA A 30 44.23 -27.73 0.65
CA ALA A 30 44.77 -29.08 0.52
C ALA A 30 46.00 -29.29 1.42
N TYR A 31 46.95 -28.35 1.41
CA TYR A 31 48.10 -28.39 2.30
C TYR A 31 47.70 -28.31 3.79
N LEU A 32 46.71 -27.49 4.14
CA LEU A 32 46.18 -27.41 5.51
C LEU A 32 45.64 -28.77 5.99
N ASN A 33 44.86 -29.45 5.15
CA ASN A 33 44.27 -30.75 5.49
C ASN A 33 45.31 -31.87 5.56
N ALA A 34 46.28 -31.90 4.64
CA ALA A 34 47.40 -32.84 4.69
C ALA A 34 48.23 -32.66 5.96
N GLY A 35 48.55 -31.41 6.34
CA GLY A 35 49.24 -31.10 7.58
C GLY A 35 48.47 -31.55 8.82
N ILE A 36 47.13 -31.46 8.83
CA ILE A 36 46.29 -31.88 9.97
C ILE A 36 46.28 -33.39 10.13
N VAL A 37 46.15 -34.14 9.03
CA VAL A 37 46.10 -35.62 9.04
C VAL A 37 47.43 -36.22 9.49
N HIS A 38 48.55 -35.67 9.00
CA HIS A 38 49.87 -36.25 9.25
C HIS A 38 50.54 -35.73 10.53
N LYS A 39 49.97 -34.71 11.20
CA LYS A 39 50.53 -34.08 12.42
C LYS A 39 50.93 -35.05 13.53
N LYS A 40 50.20 -36.17 13.69
CA LYS A 40 50.49 -37.18 14.72
C LYS A 40 51.57 -38.19 14.31
N ARG A 41 51.81 -38.37 13.00
CA ARG A 41 52.75 -39.35 12.45
C ARG A 41 54.08 -38.72 12.03
N ASP A 42 54.05 -37.52 11.45
CA ASP A 42 55.22 -36.78 11.01
C ASP A 42 54.98 -35.26 11.17
N MET A 43 55.61 -34.69 12.19
CA MET A 43 55.44 -33.27 12.55
C MET A 43 56.17 -32.33 11.60
N MET A 44 57.30 -32.77 11.01
CA MET A 44 58.10 -31.93 10.11
C MET A 44 57.39 -31.75 8.78
N PHE A 45 56.84 -32.83 8.22
CA PHE A 45 56.01 -32.77 7.03
C PHE A 45 54.74 -31.92 7.24
N ALA A 46 54.12 -32.04 8.41
CA ALA A 46 52.95 -31.24 8.76
C ALA A 46 53.28 -29.73 8.83
N MET A 47 54.43 -29.35 9.38
CA MET A 47 54.89 -27.95 9.40
C MET A 47 55.16 -27.41 8.00
N GLU A 48 55.81 -28.18 7.13
CA GLU A 48 56.06 -27.76 5.74
C GLU A 48 54.76 -27.52 4.96
N CYS A 49 53.74 -28.34 5.21
CA CYS A 49 52.40 -28.15 4.65
C CYS A 49 51.73 -26.86 5.17
N TYR A 50 51.89 -26.53 6.46
CA TYR A 50 51.32 -25.30 7.00
C TYR A 50 52.02 -24.03 6.46
N TYR A 51 53.34 -24.06 6.26
CA TYR A 51 54.06 -22.94 5.65
C TYR A 51 53.63 -22.70 4.19
N LYS A 52 53.52 -23.77 3.39
CA LYS A 52 53.02 -23.66 1.99
C LYS A 52 51.57 -23.18 1.91
N CYS A 53 50.74 -23.52 2.91
CA CYS A 53 49.37 -23.01 3.02
C CYS A 53 49.36 -21.49 3.29
N ILE A 54 50.23 -21.00 4.16
CA ILE A 54 50.30 -19.58 4.53
C ILE A 54 50.83 -18.74 3.36
N ASP A 55 51.91 -19.17 2.71
CA ASP A 55 52.47 -18.48 1.53
C ASP A 55 51.43 -18.33 0.40
N LEU A 56 50.60 -19.36 0.18
CA LEU A 56 49.56 -19.35 -0.86
C LEU A 56 48.34 -18.49 -0.50
N LEU A 57 48.21 -18.07 0.77
CA LEU A 57 47.09 -17.26 1.26
C LEU A 57 47.49 -15.81 1.56
N GLU A 58 48.78 -15.47 1.51
CA GLU A 58 49.27 -14.11 1.76
C GLU A 58 48.79 -13.10 0.69
N ASP A 59 48.54 -13.55 -0.55
CA ASP A 59 48.12 -12.68 -1.66
C ASP A 59 46.62 -12.71 -2.01
N ASP A 60 45.82 -13.64 -1.46
CA ASP A 60 44.42 -13.84 -1.86
C ASP A 60 43.39 -13.58 -0.73
N LYS A 61 42.45 -12.66 -0.94
CA LYS A 61 41.30 -12.44 -0.04
C LYS A 61 40.39 -13.67 -0.04
N LEU A 62 40.37 -14.43 1.06
CA LEU A 62 39.43 -15.53 1.27
C LEU A 62 37.97 -15.03 1.20
N THR A 63 37.28 -15.34 0.10
CA THR A 63 35.85 -15.08 -0.04
C THR A 63 35.01 -16.21 0.58
N THR A 64 33.80 -15.86 1.00
CA THR A 64 32.78 -16.77 1.58
C THR A 64 32.46 -17.98 0.72
N GLU A 65 32.75 -17.91 -0.59
CA GLU A 65 32.51 -18.99 -1.56
C GLU A 65 33.54 -20.13 -1.49
N GLY A 66 34.77 -19.88 -1.03
CA GLY A 66 35.82 -20.90 -0.88
C GLY A 66 35.68 -21.78 0.37
N ILE A 67 34.94 -21.31 1.37
CA ILE A 67 34.78 -21.99 2.67
C ILE A 67 33.77 -23.14 2.59
N ILE A 68 32.76 -23.05 1.71
CA ILE A 68 31.68 -24.03 1.58
C ILE A 68 32.17 -25.40 1.04
N PRO A 69 32.97 -25.47 -0.04
CA PRO A 69 33.50 -26.74 -0.56
C PRO A 69 34.48 -27.43 0.41
N ALA A 70 35.27 -26.64 1.15
CA ALA A 70 36.25 -27.14 2.12
C ALA A 70 35.63 -27.92 3.28
N ILE A 71 34.38 -27.61 3.62
CA ILE A 71 33.64 -28.23 4.72
C ILE A 71 32.92 -29.52 4.26
N SER A 72 32.40 -29.56 3.03
CA SER A 72 31.78 -30.77 2.47
C SER A 72 32.74 -31.95 2.42
N VAL A 73 34.01 -31.73 2.06
CA VAL A 73 35.02 -32.79 1.97
C VAL A 73 35.42 -33.33 3.35
N ARG A 74 35.31 -32.55 4.42
CA ARG A 74 35.63 -32.98 5.79
C ARG A 74 34.55 -33.88 6.40
N ASN A 75 33.28 -33.68 6.05
CA ASN A 75 32.17 -34.45 6.60
C ASN A 75 32.12 -35.91 6.14
N GLU A 76 32.67 -36.24 4.97
CA GLU A 76 32.74 -37.64 4.50
C GLU A 76 33.88 -38.46 5.16
N LEU A 77 34.82 -37.81 5.87
CA LEU A 77 36.08 -38.46 6.29
C LEU A 77 36.22 -38.73 7.80
N VAL A 78 35.32 -38.27 8.68
CA VAL A 78 35.51 -38.39 10.14
C VAL A 78 34.27 -38.98 10.83
N LYS A 79 34.33 -40.27 11.22
CA LYS A 79 33.49 -40.82 12.30
C LYS A 79 33.96 -40.19 13.62
N LEU A 80 33.09 -39.41 14.27
CA LEU A 80 33.39 -38.76 15.55
C LEU A 80 33.24 -39.73 16.74
N ASP A 81 34.06 -39.50 17.76
CA ASP A 81 34.26 -40.32 18.97
C ASP A 81 32.98 -40.40 19.87
N PRO A 82 32.60 -41.55 20.44
CA PRO A 82 31.31 -41.75 21.13
C PRO A 82 31.12 -40.92 22.41
N ILE A 83 32.18 -40.38 22.99
CA ILE A 83 32.15 -39.57 24.22
C ILE A 83 31.67 -38.13 23.94
N VAL A 84 31.80 -37.66 22.70
CA VAL A 84 31.43 -36.28 22.30
C VAL A 84 29.92 -36.15 22.02
N THR A 85 29.25 -37.26 21.71
CA THR A 85 27.84 -37.30 21.29
C THR A 85 26.83 -36.88 22.38
N PRO A 86 26.97 -37.26 23.67
CA PRO A 86 26.00 -36.88 24.72
C PRO A 86 26.11 -35.43 25.18
N ILE A 87 27.31 -34.83 25.13
CA ILE A 87 27.58 -33.45 25.58
C ILE A 87 27.00 -32.41 24.61
N ILE A 88 26.69 -32.82 23.37
CA ILE A 88 26.16 -31.97 22.31
C ILE A 88 24.62 -32.00 22.24
N GLY A 89 23.95 -32.76 23.12
CA GLY A 89 22.48 -32.76 23.23
C GLY A 89 21.79 -33.12 21.91
N ILE A 90 22.27 -34.15 21.22
CA ILE A 90 21.59 -34.71 20.05
C ILE A 90 20.75 -35.88 20.54
N LYS A 91 19.48 -35.62 20.90
CA LYS A 91 18.46 -36.66 20.82
C LYS A 91 17.85 -36.57 19.43
N GLU A 92 18.06 -37.65 18.68
CA GLU A 92 17.41 -38.02 17.41
C GLU A 92 17.51 -37.05 16.24
N ILE A 93 18.20 -37.53 15.21
CA ILE A 93 18.41 -36.91 13.93
C ILE A 93 17.12 -37.14 13.12
N GLN A 94 16.37 -36.07 12.84
CA GLN A 94 15.43 -36.01 11.72
C GLN A 94 16.09 -35.20 10.59
N GLU A 95 15.95 -35.70 9.37
CA GLU A 95 16.83 -35.52 8.22
C GLU A 95 16.92 -34.11 7.57
N ASP A 96 16.39 -33.05 8.16
CA ASP A 96 16.41 -31.72 7.53
C ASP A 96 17.05 -30.63 8.40
N TRP A 97 18.37 -30.69 8.61
CA TRP A 97 19.11 -29.62 9.30
C TRP A 97 20.12 -28.89 8.41
N TYR A 98 19.80 -27.62 8.11
CA TYR A 98 20.61 -26.66 7.39
C TYR A 98 22.00 -26.44 8.03
N ALA A 99 23.02 -26.31 7.18
CA ALA A 99 24.43 -26.01 7.50
C ALA A 99 24.65 -24.89 8.56
N LYS A 100 23.68 -23.99 8.74
CA LYS A 100 23.69 -22.87 9.69
C LYS A 100 23.87 -23.30 11.17
N ASN A 101 23.32 -24.46 11.57
CA ASN A 101 23.50 -24.94 12.95
C ASN A 101 24.80 -25.76 13.15
N ILE A 102 25.35 -26.34 12.08
CA ILE A 102 26.68 -26.95 12.08
C ILE A 102 27.75 -25.84 12.20
N PHE A 103 27.53 -24.69 11.55
CA PHE A 103 28.34 -23.47 11.73
C PHE A 103 28.38 -22.96 13.18
N LYS A 104 27.25 -22.97 13.90
CA LYS A 104 27.19 -22.63 15.33
C LYS A 104 28.07 -23.54 16.20
N LYS A 105 28.12 -24.85 15.88
CA LYS A 105 28.91 -25.86 16.62
C LYS A 105 30.40 -25.86 16.23
N LEU A 106 30.73 -25.56 14.97
CA LEU A 106 32.11 -25.35 14.50
C LEU A 106 32.77 -24.13 15.17
N HIS A 107 32.04 -23.04 15.41
CA HIS A 107 32.55 -21.84 16.09
C HIS A 107 33.03 -22.13 17.53
N ILE A 108 32.34 -23.02 18.26
CA ILE A 108 32.76 -23.50 19.59
C ILE A 108 34.03 -24.38 19.47
N SER A 109 34.14 -25.21 18.44
CA SER A 109 35.33 -26.03 18.15
C SER A 109 36.55 -25.18 17.77
N THR A 110 36.35 -24.06 17.06
CA THR A 110 37.40 -23.09 16.77
C THR A 110 37.88 -22.39 18.05
N LEU A 111 36.96 -21.96 18.92
CA LEU A 111 37.29 -21.38 20.23
C LEU A 111 38.04 -22.37 21.15
N TYR A 112 37.65 -23.65 21.14
CA TYR A 112 38.29 -24.70 21.95
C TYR A 112 39.67 -25.13 21.42
N SER A 113 39.82 -25.20 20.10
CA SER A 113 41.10 -25.47 19.43
C SER A 113 42.09 -24.32 19.64
N LEU A 114 41.58 -23.11 19.76
CA LEU A 114 42.38 -21.93 20.05
C LEU A 114 42.81 -21.86 21.52
N GLU A 115 41.91 -22.19 22.44
CA GLU A 115 42.24 -22.34 23.87
C GLU A 115 43.35 -23.39 24.08
N LYS A 116 43.29 -24.49 23.34
CA LYS A 116 44.31 -25.55 23.31
C LYS A 116 45.63 -25.08 22.71
N THR A 117 45.60 -24.21 21.70
CA THR A 117 46.80 -23.65 21.07
C THR A 117 47.46 -22.59 21.96
N CYS A 118 46.67 -21.82 22.73
CA CYS A 118 47.17 -20.91 23.76
C CYS A 118 47.80 -21.65 24.95
N ARG A 119 47.23 -22.78 25.39
CA ARG A 119 47.89 -23.66 26.37
C ARG A 119 49.24 -24.19 25.85
N ASN A 120 49.29 -24.61 24.58
CA ASN A 120 50.52 -25.14 23.98
C ASN A 120 51.62 -24.08 23.72
N LEU A 121 51.27 -22.80 23.54
CA LEU A 121 52.22 -21.69 23.38
C LEU A 121 52.80 -21.21 24.73
N ILE A 122 52.12 -21.48 25.83
CA ILE A 122 52.63 -21.29 27.19
C ILE A 122 53.65 -22.39 27.53
N ASP A 123 53.48 -23.60 27.00
CA ASP A 123 54.31 -24.77 27.33
C ASP A 123 55.56 -24.97 26.42
N LYS A 124 55.71 -24.25 25.30
CA LYS A 124 56.94 -24.30 24.47
C LYS A 124 57.81 -23.05 24.64
N HIS A 125 58.59 -23.09 25.71
CA HIS A 125 59.70 -22.21 26.04
C HIS A 125 60.71 -22.05 24.88
N ASN A 126 60.93 -20.82 24.44
CA ASN A 126 62.22 -20.41 23.91
C ASN A 126 62.99 -19.72 25.06
N PRO A 127 64.14 -20.24 25.53
CA PRO A 127 64.82 -19.74 26.74
C PRO A 127 65.35 -18.30 26.64
N ALA A 128 65.31 -17.66 25.46
CA ALA A 128 65.76 -16.28 25.27
C ALA A 128 64.67 -15.19 25.46
N CYS A 129 63.40 -15.55 25.69
CA CYS A 129 62.32 -14.56 25.86
C CYS A 129 62.03 -14.33 27.36
N THR A 130 62.30 -13.12 27.85
CA THR A 130 61.98 -12.75 29.24
C THR A 130 60.46 -12.81 29.47
N ARG A 131 60.03 -13.23 30.68
CA ARG A 131 58.61 -13.38 31.09
C ARG A 131 57.74 -12.16 30.73
N LYS A 132 58.33 -10.96 30.72
CA LYS A 132 57.70 -9.68 30.34
C LYS A 132 57.25 -9.62 28.87
N ASN A 133 58.06 -10.16 27.93
CA ASN A 133 57.77 -10.15 26.49
C ASN A 133 56.66 -11.13 26.08
N ILE A 134 56.44 -12.18 26.86
CA ILE A 134 55.40 -13.19 26.61
C ILE A 134 54.03 -12.64 27.05
N GLN A 135 53.97 -12.02 28.24
CA GLN A 135 52.73 -11.44 28.76
C GLN A 135 52.25 -10.25 27.93
N SER A 136 53.14 -9.38 27.46
CA SER A 136 52.76 -8.25 26.58
C SER A 136 52.19 -8.71 25.23
N LYS A 137 52.75 -9.76 24.62
CA LYS A 137 52.20 -10.37 23.40
C LYS A 137 50.83 -11.00 23.62
N GLN A 138 50.62 -11.66 24.76
CA GLN A 138 49.34 -12.28 25.12
C GLN A 138 48.21 -11.24 25.33
N LEU A 139 48.52 -10.08 25.90
CA LEU A 139 47.55 -8.99 26.11
C LEU A 139 47.06 -8.38 24.80
N LYS A 140 47.98 -8.15 23.83
CA LYS A 140 47.63 -7.68 22.47
C LYS A 140 46.74 -8.68 21.71
N ILE A 141 46.96 -9.98 21.92
CA ILE A 141 46.10 -11.03 21.37
C ILE A 141 44.69 -10.90 21.97
N TYR A 142 44.53 -10.83 23.29
CA TYR A 142 43.19 -10.68 23.87
C TYR A 142 42.42 -9.44 23.37
N GLY A 143 43.11 -8.30 23.21
CA GLY A 143 42.52 -7.08 22.65
C GLY A 143 41.98 -7.26 21.23
N ASN A 144 42.82 -7.73 20.31
CA ASN A 144 42.43 -7.95 18.91
C ASN A 144 41.27 -8.95 18.79
N TRP A 145 41.25 -9.97 19.65
CA TRP A 145 40.23 -11.02 19.65
C TRP A 145 38.86 -10.50 20.10
N ALA A 146 38.82 -9.70 21.17
CA ALA A 146 37.58 -9.07 21.62
C ALA A 146 36.97 -8.21 20.50
N ILE A 147 37.79 -7.46 19.78
CA ILE A 147 37.35 -6.61 18.66
C ILE A 147 36.84 -7.46 17.48
N ILE A 148 37.56 -8.51 17.08
CA ILE A 148 37.14 -9.38 15.96
C ILE A 148 35.80 -10.05 16.26
N VAL A 149 35.62 -10.60 17.46
CA VAL A 149 34.37 -11.27 17.83
C VAL A 149 33.21 -10.27 17.93
N ALA A 150 33.44 -9.06 18.45
CA ALA A 150 32.43 -7.99 18.44
C ALA A 150 32.12 -7.50 17.02
N LYS A 151 33.11 -7.47 16.12
CA LYS A 151 32.87 -7.14 14.71
C LYS A 151 32.04 -8.22 14.00
N ILE A 152 32.19 -9.49 14.34
CA ILE A 152 31.34 -10.55 13.77
C ILE A 152 29.87 -10.37 14.19
N SER A 153 29.60 -9.88 15.40
CA SER A 153 28.22 -9.63 15.81
C SER A 153 27.52 -8.60 14.94
N TYR A 154 28.26 -7.66 14.34
CA TYR A 154 27.73 -6.67 13.39
C TYR A 154 26.97 -7.35 12.23
N HIS A 155 27.56 -8.38 11.62
CA HIS A 155 26.90 -9.11 10.53
C HIS A 155 25.58 -9.75 10.97
N PHE A 156 25.51 -10.26 12.20
CA PHE A 156 24.27 -10.83 12.74
C PHE A 156 23.26 -9.75 13.16
N ILE A 157 23.70 -8.53 13.48
CA ILE A 157 22.81 -7.39 13.74
C ILE A 157 22.14 -6.94 12.44
N ASP A 158 22.91 -6.83 11.35
CA ASP A 158 22.41 -6.43 10.03
C ASP A 158 21.37 -7.42 9.49
N GLU A 159 21.53 -8.72 9.77
CA GLU A 159 20.60 -9.79 9.39
C GLU A 159 19.43 -10.00 10.39
N GLU A 160 19.26 -9.12 11.39
CA GLU A 160 18.29 -9.24 12.49
C GLU A 160 18.37 -10.55 13.31
N GLU A 161 19.49 -11.27 13.28
CA GLU A 161 19.74 -12.48 14.06
C GLU A 161 20.23 -12.14 15.48
N PHE A 162 19.38 -11.42 16.24
CA PHE A 162 19.72 -10.90 17.56
C PHE A 162 20.25 -11.93 18.57
N PRO A 163 19.77 -13.19 18.63
CA PRO A 163 20.34 -14.18 19.55
C PRO A 163 21.81 -14.51 19.23
N GLN A 164 22.17 -14.56 17.95
CA GLN A 164 23.52 -14.85 17.47
C GLN A 164 24.44 -13.64 17.71
N ALA A 165 23.96 -12.44 17.38
CA ALA A 165 24.67 -11.20 17.66
C ALA A 165 24.99 -11.05 19.15
N ARG A 166 23.97 -11.26 20.01
CA ARG A 166 24.12 -11.22 21.47
C ARG A 166 25.15 -12.24 21.96
N TYR A 167 25.13 -13.46 21.44
CA TYR A 167 26.09 -14.49 21.82
C TYR A 167 27.54 -14.04 21.55
N HIS A 168 27.81 -13.48 20.37
CA HIS A 168 29.15 -13.02 20.01
C HIS A 168 29.59 -11.82 20.86
N LEU A 169 28.68 -10.89 21.15
CA LEU A 169 28.95 -9.77 22.05
C LEU A 169 29.26 -10.22 23.49
N VAL A 170 28.53 -11.21 24.00
CA VAL A 170 28.81 -11.82 25.32
C VAL A 170 30.18 -12.51 25.34
N VAL A 171 30.53 -13.24 24.27
CA VAL A 171 31.86 -13.86 24.13
C VAL A 171 32.96 -12.80 24.10
N SER A 172 32.77 -11.70 23.37
CA SER A 172 33.71 -10.58 23.34
C SER A 172 33.89 -9.94 24.73
N SER A 173 32.79 -9.69 25.45
CA SER A 173 32.83 -9.19 26.83
C SER A 173 33.51 -10.17 27.79
N TYR A 174 33.35 -11.49 27.58
CA TYR A 174 34.06 -12.51 28.36
C TYR A 174 35.58 -12.49 28.08
N ILE A 175 35.99 -12.31 26.82
CA ILE A 175 37.40 -12.16 26.45
C ILE A 175 37.99 -10.90 27.12
N LEU A 176 37.27 -9.78 27.11
CA LEU A 176 37.68 -8.56 27.84
C LEU A 176 37.85 -8.80 29.35
N LYS A 177 36.98 -9.61 29.97
CA LYS A 177 37.12 -9.98 31.38
C LYS A 177 38.41 -10.78 31.65
N LYS A 178 38.77 -11.71 30.74
CA LYS A 178 40.05 -12.43 30.81
C LYS A 178 41.23 -11.51 30.58
N TYR A 179 41.14 -10.61 29.60
CA TYR A 179 42.17 -9.60 29.32
C TYR A 179 42.46 -8.77 30.59
N LEU A 180 41.42 -8.21 31.23
CA LEU A 180 41.58 -7.41 32.44
C LEU A 180 42.24 -8.19 33.58
N LYS A 181 41.88 -9.47 33.77
CA LYS A 181 42.47 -10.31 34.81
C LYS A 181 43.98 -10.49 34.59
N THR A 182 44.39 -10.75 33.36
CA THR A 182 45.82 -10.89 32.99
C THR A 182 46.56 -9.56 33.12
N LEU A 183 45.92 -8.45 32.74
CA LEU A 183 46.48 -7.11 32.84
C LEU A 183 46.73 -6.69 34.31
N LYS A 184 45.76 -6.97 35.20
CA LYS A 184 45.90 -6.72 36.64
C LYS A 184 47.01 -7.56 37.28
N ALA A 185 47.17 -8.82 36.86
CA ALA A 185 48.23 -9.69 37.35
C ALA A 185 49.63 -9.19 36.94
N LYS A 186 49.78 -8.64 35.72
CA LYS A 186 50.99 -7.94 35.27
C LYS A 186 51.22 -6.64 36.06
N GLY A 187 50.13 -5.90 36.31
CA GLY A 187 50.04 -4.70 37.16
C GLY A 187 50.73 -4.80 38.52
N ALA A 188 50.61 -5.96 39.18
CA ALA A 188 51.16 -6.19 40.50
C ALA A 188 52.70 -6.40 40.51
N MET A 189 53.33 -6.59 39.35
CA MET A 189 54.77 -6.92 39.23
C MET A 189 55.62 -5.83 38.57
N GLU A 190 55.01 -4.77 38.05
CA GLU A 190 55.68 -3.73 37.25
C GLU A 190 55.30 -2.31 37.71
N THR A 191 56.10 -1.30 37.34
CA THR A 191 55.84 0.10 37.70
C THR A 191 54.66 0.67 36.91
N ARG A 192 53.95 1.63 37.50
CA ARG A 192 52.75 2.26 36.93
C ARG A 192 52.98 2.83 35.53
N GLU A 193 54.15 3.42 35.29
CA GLU A 193 54.55 4.01 34.01
C GLU A 193 54.78 2.96 32.91
N SER A 194 55.23 1.75 33.28
CA SER A 194 55.55 0.67 32.34
C SER A 194 54.32 -0.06 31.77
N ILE A 195 53.13 0.13 32.35
CA ILE A 195 51.90 -0.62 31.99
C ILE A 195 50.78 0.31 31.51
N ALA A 196 51.01 1.63 31.57
CA ALA A 196 50.01 2.64 31.20
C ALA A 196 49.48 2.45 29.77
N ALA A 197 50.37 2.12 28.82
CA ALA A 197 50.02 1.88 27.42
C ALA A 197 49.10 0.65 27.24
N GLU A 198 49.29 -0.41 28.01
CA GLU A 198 48.42 -1.59 27.95
C GLU A 198 47.04 -1.36 28.57
N TYR A 199 46.95 -0.54 29.63
CA TYR A 199 45.66 -0.10 30.17
C TYR A 199 44.92 0.79 29.16
N GLU A 200 45.61 1.74 28.52
CA GLU A 200 45.01 2.55 27.46
C GLU A 200 44.51 1.67 26.28
N HIS A 201 45.30 0.67 25.87
CA HIS A 201 44.88 -0.28 24.84
C HIS A 201 43.67 -1.12 25.25
N TYR A 202 43.62 -1.56 26.51
CA TYR A 202 42.46 -2.23 27.09
C TYR A 202 41.21 -1.35 27.04
N ASP A 203 41.29 -0.10 27.51
CA ASP A 203 40.16 0.82 27.54
C ASP A 203 39.64 1.11 26.12
N LYS A 204 40.54 1.31 25.16
CA LYS A 204 40.16 1.46 23.74
C LYS A 204 39.48 0.21 23.19
N THR A 205 39.91 -0.97 23.60
CA THR A 205 39.28 -2.25 23.21
C THR A 205 37.88 -2.40 23.83
N VAL A 206 37.71 -2.04 25.10
CA VAL A 206 36.41 -2.00 25.76
C VAL A 206 35.45 -1.07 25.02
N ALA A 207 35.90 0.15 24.68
CA ALA A 207 35.11 1.11 23.91
C ALA A 207 34.71 0.56 22.53
N ASN A 208 35.63 -0.13 21.83
CA ASN A 208 35.33 -0.76 20.55
C ASN A 208 34.25 -1.85 20.67
N VAL A 209 34.29 -2.67 21.71
CA VAL A 209 33.26 -3.69 21.95
C VAL A 209 31.93 -3.04 22.35
N ALA A 210 31.98 -2.00 23.18
CA ALA A 210 30.80 -1.23 23.60
C ALA A 210 30.06 -0.61 22.39
N LYS A 211 30.79 -0.12 21.37
CA LYS A 211 30.19 0.35 20.10
C LYS A 211 29.25 -0.68 19.48
N TYR A 212 29.64 -1.96 19.48
CA TYR A 212 28.81 -3.01 18.89
C TYR A 212 27.62 -3.40 19.80
N TRP A 213 27.74 -3.27 21.12
CA TRP A 213 26.60 -3.36 22.04
C TRP A 213 25.59 -2.23 21.84
N VAL A 214 26.06 -1.00 21.63
CA VAL A 214 25.20 0.16 21.31
C VAL A 214 24.45 -0.10 20.01
N LEU A 215 25.15 -0.54 18.96
CA LEU A 215 24.51 -0.85 17.68
C LEU A 215 23.46 -1.96 17.83
N TYR A 216 23.77 -3.03 18.56
CA TYR A 216 22.82 -4.09 18.87
C TYR A 216 21.55 -3.54 19.53
N GLY A 217 21.72 -2.70 20.55
CA GLY A 217 20.60 -2.10 21.28
C GLY A 217 19.74 -1.20 20.40
N ILE A 218 20.34 -0.31 19.61
CA ILE A 218 19.62 0.60 18.71
C ILE A 218 18.84 -0.19 17.66
N THR A 219 19.49 -1.14 16.98
CA THR A 219 18.83 -1.95 15.95
C THR A 219 17.72 -2.80 16.53
N LEU A 220 17.90 -3.37 17.74
CA LEU A 220 16.85 -4.14 18.41
C LEU A 220 15.64 -3.27 18.78
N LEU A 221 15.86 -2.05 19.30
CA LEU A 221 14.78 -1.11 19.60
C LEU A 221 14.02 -0.69 18.33
N TYR A 222 14.74 -0.31 17.28
CA TYR A 222 14.16 0.10 16.00
C TYR A 222 13.35 -1.02 15.34
N THR A 223 13.92 -2.23 15.24
CA THR A 223 13.23 -3.39 14.65
C THR A 223 12.02 -3.82 15.49
N SER A 224 12.10 -3.74 16.82
CA SER A 224 10.96 -4.00 17.71
C SER A 224 9.82 -3.00 17.48
N GLN A 225 10.14 -1.71 17.36
CA GLN A 225 9.17 -0.66 17.03
C GLN A 225 8.50 -0.94 15.67
N MET A 226 9.27 -1.27 14.64
CA MET A 226 8.73 -1.58 13.31
C MET A 226 7.84 -2.82 13.29
N ARG A 227 8.14 -3.84 14.11
CA ARG A 227 7.29 -5.03 14.27
C ARG A 227 5.95 -4.70 14.93
N LEU A 228 5.93 -3.83 15.93
CA LEU A 228 4.68 -3.33 16.54
C LEU A 228 3.82 -2.58 15.51
N PHE A 229 4.42 -1.68 14.73
CA PHE A 229 3.71 -0.96 13.67
C PHE A 229 3.16 -1.88 12.58
N ARG A 230 3.87 -2.95 12.20
CA ARG A 230 3.37 -3.95 11.24
C ARG A 230 2.10 -4.64 11.74
N GLY A 231 1.98 -4.92 13.03
CA GLY A 231 0.76 -5.48 13.64
C GLY A 231 -0.43 -4.56 13.40
N LEU A 232 -0.30 -3.28 13.74
CA LEU A 232 -1.33 -2.26 13.52
C LEU A 232 -1.69 -2.10 12.03
N LEU A 233 -0.69 -2.05 11.14
CA LEU A 233 -0.92 -1.97 9.69
C LEU A 233 -1.72 -3.18 9.17
N SER A 234 -1.51 -4.37 9.73
CA SER A 234 -2.25 -5.57 9.32
C SER A 234 -3.73 -5.50 9.72
N GLU A 235 -4.02 -5.00 10.92
CA GLU A 235 -5.38 -4.76 11.39
C GLU A 235 -6.07 -3.69 10.55
N LEU A 236 -5.39 -2.57 10.29
CA LEU A 236 -5.90 -1.50 9.42
C LEU A 236 -6.15 -1.99 8.01
N LYS A 237 -5.28 -2.85 7.45
CA LYS A 237 -5.46 -3.44 6.12
C LYS A 237 -6.75 -4.25 6.01
N SER A 238 -7.15 -4.95 7.07
CA SER A 238 -8.42 -5.69 7.10
C SER A 238 -9.65 -4.77 7.00
N ILE A 239 -9.54 -3.54 7.51
CA ILE A 239 -10.57 -2.51 7.46
C ILE A 239 -10.52 -1.76 6.14
N SER A 240 -9.33 -1.33 5.71
CA SER A 240 -9.13 -0.53 4.50
C SER A 240 -9.52 -1.31 3.25
N ASN A 241 -9.25 -2.62 3.20
CA ASN A 241 -9.62 -3.47 2.07
C ASN A 241 -11.15 -3.61 1.88
N LYS A 242 -11.98 -3.16 2.83
CA LYS A 242 -13.45 -3.17 2.68
C LYS A 242 -13.92 -2.17 1.63
N ILE A 243 -13.19 -1.08 1.41
CA ILE A 243 -13.53 -0.05 0.43
C ILE A 243 -12.33 0.14 -0.48
N THR A 244 -12.55 0.02 -1.79
CA THR A 244 -11.49 0.24 -2.77
C THR A 244 -11.09 1.71 -2.83
N ASP A 245 -9.79 1.97 -2.88
CA ASP A 245 -9.18 3.27 -3.13
C ASP A 245 -8.97 3.55 -4.63
N LYS A 246 -9.26 2.56 -5.49
CA LYS A 246 -9.15 2.65 -6.95
C LYS A 246 -10.47 3.06 -7.61
N TYR A 247 -10.35 3.73 -8.76
CA TYR A 247 -11.47 4.07 -9.63
C TYR A 247 -12.20 2.82 -10.14
N LEU A 248 -13.53 2.93 -10.25
CA LEU A 248 -14.42 1.88 -10.72
C LEU A 248 -14.63 2.05 -12.22
N LEU A 249 -14.13 1.10 -13.02
CA LEU A 249 -14.14 1.20 -14.49
C LEU A 249 -15.19 0.29 -15.15
N ASP A 250 -15.86 -0.54 -14.36
CA ASP A 250 -16.81 -1.54 -14.83
C ASP A 250 -17.97 -1.72 -13.85
N PHE A 251 -19.04 -2.36 -14.32
CA PHE A 251 -20.22 -2.59 -13.50
C PHE A 251 -19.98 -3.52 -12.30
N ASN A 252 -19.12 -4.52 -12.42
CA ASN A 252 -18.90 -5.47 -11.33
C ASN A 252 -18.21 -4.78 -10.15
N SER A 253 -17.19 -3.96 -10.41
CA SER A 253 -16.53 -3.15 -9.39
C SER A 253 -17.49 -2.10 -8.80
N ALA A 254 -18.25 -1.38 -9.63
CA ALA A 254 -19.27 -0.43 -9.19
C ALA A 254 -20.34 -1.08 -8.29
N LYS A 255 -20.83 -2.26 -8.65
CA LYS A 255 -21.85 -3.02 -7.91
C LYS A 255 -21.37 -3.45 -6.53
N VAL A 256 -20.12 -3.87 -6.40
CA VAL A 256 -19.53 -4.22 -5.09
C VAL A 256 -19.51 -2.99 -4.19
N MET A 257 -19.05 -1.85 -4.71
CA MET A 257 -19.05 -0.59 -3.96
C MET A 257 -20.46 -0.15 -3.57
N PHE A 258 -21.41 -0.24 -4.50
CA PHE A 258 -22.81 0.09 -4.25
C PHE A 258 -23.44 -0.78 -3.15
N ARG A 259 -23.09 -2.07 -3.07
CA ARG A 259 -23.56 -2.95 -1.98
C ARG A 259 -23.07 -2.47 -0.61
N ILE A 260 -21.85 -1.94 -0.52
CA ILE A 260 -21.32 -1.36 0.72
C ILE A 260 -22.11 -0.10 1.08
N VAL A 261 -22.30 0.83 0.13
CA VAL A 261 -23.12 2.04 0.32
C VAL A 261 -24.52 1.67 0.81
N ARG A 262 -25.19 0.72 0.16
CA ARG A 262 -26.53 0.25 0.56
C ARG A 262 -26.56 -0.32 1.99
N LYS A 263 -25.55 -1.11 2.38
CA LYS A 263 -25.43 -1.63 3.74
C LYS A 263 -25.24 -0.49 4.76
N SER A 264 -24.40 0.48 4.44
CA SER A 264 -24.16 1.66 5.27
C SER A 264 -25.42 2.51 5.42
N VAL A 265 -26.12 2.84 4.32
CA VAL A 265 -27.39 3.57 4.35
C VAL A 265 -28.42 2.85 5.22
N LYS A 266 -28.54 1.53 5.11
CA LYS A 266 -29.41 0.74 6.01
C LYS A 266 -29.02 0.87 7.47
N LYS A 267 -27.72 0.92 7.80
CA LYS A 267 -27.25 1.09 9.17
C LYS A 267 -27.58 2.49 9.69
N VAL A 268 -27.33 3.53 8.87
CA VAL A 268 -27.57 4.92 9.25
C VAL A 268 -29.06 5.19 9.44
N LYS A 269 -29.92 4.72 8.52
CA LYS A 269 -31.40 4.86 8.61
C LYS A 269 -32.04 4.15 9.82
N LYS A 270 -31.31 3.29 10.54
CA LYS A 270 -31.81 2.70 11.80
C LYS A 270 -31.79 3.69 12.96
N TYR A 271 -30.91 4.69 12.89
CA TYR A 271 -30.70 5.66 13.97
C TYR A 271 -31.23 7.04 13.57
N TYR A 272 -30.87 7.49 12.37
CA TYR A 272 -31.43 8.71 11.79
C TYR A 272 -32.75 8.36 11.12
N THR A 273 -33.83 8.56 11.85
CA THR A 273 -35.20 8.25 11.40
C THR A 273 -35.86 9.52 10.88
N PHE A 274 -36.93 9.38 10.08
CA PHE A 274 -37.62 10.57 9.58
C PHE A 274 -38.27 11.35 10.74
N GLU A 275 -38.76 10.64 11.75
CA GLU A 275 -39.50 11.19 12.89
C GLU A 275 -38.59 12.00 13.82
N ASN A 276 -37.39 11.48 14.11
CA ASN A 276 -36.46 12.13 15.04
C ASN A 276 -35.48 13.08 14.32
N ASP A 277 -35.06 12.73 13.10
CA ASP A 277 -33.97 13.39 12.37
C ASP A 277 -34.35 13.65 10.90
N PRO A 278 -35.42 14.42 10.61
CA PRO A 278 -35.98 14.56 9.26
C PRO A 278 -34.99 15.10 8.23
N LEU A 279 -34.12 16.04 8.64
CA LEU A 279 -33.10 16.62 7.77
C LEU A 279 -32.00 15.62 7.41
N ASP A 280 -31.43 14.94 8.40
CA ASP A 280 -30.42 13.90 8.17
C ASP A 280 -31.00 12.79 7.31
N TYR A 281 -32.22 12.33 7.61
CA TYR A 281 -32.92 11.32 6.81
C TYR A 281 -33.05 11.76 5.34
N ALA A 282 -33.42 13.02 5.10
CA ALA A 282 -33.56 13.57 3.76
C ALA A 282 -32.21 13.67 3.01
N TYR A 283 -31.14 14.10 3.67
CA TYR A 283 -29.81 14.13 3.06
C TYR A 283 -29.26 12.72 2.79
N ILE A 284 -29.53 11.76 3.67
CA ILE A 284 -29.20 10.33 3.44
C ILE A 284 -29.95 9.81 2.21
N ALA A 285 -31.23 10.17 2.05
CA ALA A 285 -32.02 9.79 0.89
C ALA A 285 -31.48 10.41 -0.41
N LEU A 286 -31.11 11.69 -0.41
CA LEU A 286 -30.44 12.36 -1.53
C LEU A 286 -29.11 11.68 -1.90
N ASN A 287 -28.25 11.44 -0.92
CA ASN A 287 -26.98 10.74 -1.15
C ASN A 287 -27.19 9.32 -1.70
N PHE A 288 -28.25 8.64 -1.27
CA PHE A 288 -28.56 7.31 -1.77
C PHE A 288 -29.15 7.34 -3.19
N SER A 289 -29.99 8.33 -3.52
CA SER A 289 -30.43 8.61 -4.89
C SER A 289 -29.24 8.83 -5.81
N GLU A 290 -28.28 9.65 -5.38
CA GLU A 290 -27.08 9.94 -6.17
C GLU A 290 -26.20 8.70 -6.37
N ALA A 291 -26.12 7.80 -5.40
CA ALA A 291 -25.45 6.51 -5.59
C ALA A 291 -26.12 5.66 -6.68
N TYR A 292 -27.46 5.66 -6.77
CA TYR A 292 -28.19 5.00 -7.86
C TYR A 292 -27.96 5.67 -9.21
N ASN A 293 -27.88 7.01 -9.23
CA ASN A 293 -27.57 7.79 -10.43
C ASN A 293 -26.21 7.39 -11.02
N ASN A 294 -25.18 7.36 -10.17
CA ASN A 294 -23.83 6.96 -10.57
C ASN A 294 -23.76 5.48 -10.98
N LEU A 295 -24.50 4.59 -10.31
CA LEU A 295 -24.56 3.18 -10.71
C LEU A 295 -25.22 2.99 -12.09
N ALA A 296 -26.23 3.80 -12.42
CA ALA A 296 -26.93 3.71 -13.70
C ALA A 296 -25.97 3.87 -14.90
N PHE A 297 -24.92 4.69 -14.78
CA PHE A 297 -23.93 4.84 -15.84
C PHE A 297 -23.33 3.49 -16.30
N PHE A 298 -23.05 2.59 -15.36
CA PHE A 298 -22.43 1.29 -15.62
C PHE A 298 -23.41 0.21 -16.12
N GLU A 299 -24.71 0.45 -16.07
CA GLU A 299 -25.75 -0.54 -16.40
C GLU A 299 -26.20 -0.48 -17.86
N CYS A 300 -26.85 -1.55 -18.33
CA CYS A 300 -27.56 -1.54 -19.62
C CYS A 300 -28.90 -0.81 -19.52
N GLN A 301 -29.47 -0.39 -20.66
CA GLN A 301 -30.64 0.50 -20.74
C GLN A 301 -31.83 0.08 -19.86
N ASP A 302 -32.24 -1.20 -19.87
CA ASP A 302 -33.38 -1.67 -19.07
C ASP A 302 -33.11 -1.59 -17.56
N LYS A 303 -31.87 -1.85 -17.15
CA LYS A 303 -31.47 -1.78 -15.75
C LYS A 303 -31.26 -0.33 -15.31
N ARG A 304 -30.84 0.57 -16.21
CA ARG A 304 -30.79 2.02 -15.96
C ARG A 304 -32.16 2.57 -15.57
N LEU A 305 -33.21 2.16 -16.30
CA LEU A 305 -34.58 2.58 -15.98
C LEU A 305 -34.94 2.21 -14.53
N LYS A 306 -34.66 0.97 -14.12
CA LYS A 306 -34.88 0.50 -12.74
C LYS A 306 -34.09 1.27 -11.69
N MET A 307 -32.87 1.73 -12.01
CA MET A 307 -32.08 2.56 -11.09
C MET A 307 -32.77 3.92 -10.87
N HIS A 308 -33.28 4.56 -11.93
CA HIS A 308 -33.99 5.83 -11.81
C HIS A 308 -35.39 5.68 -11.17
N GLU A 309 -36.11 4.59 -11.44
CA GLU A 309 -37.36 4.26 -10.72
C GLU A 309 -37.08 4.17 -9.21
N ARG A 310 -35.98 3.53 -8.80
CA ARG A 310 -35.60 3.44 -7.39
C ARG A 310 -35.19 4.79 -6.78
N ARG A 311 -34.57 5.69 -7.55
CA ARG A 311 -34.28 7.07 -7.12
C ARG A 311 -35.58 7.81 -6.79
N VAL A 312 -36.55 7.73 -7.69
CA VAL A 312 -37.87 8.37 -7.50
C VAL A 312 -38.56 7.84 -6.25
N GLU A 313 -38.64 6.52 -6.07
CA GLU A 313 -39.25 5.92 -4.87
C GLU A 313 -38.64 6.46 -3.57
N ILE A 314 -37.31 6.55 -3.50
CA ILE A 314 -36.58 7.03 -2.31
C ILE A 314 -36.88 8.51 -2.03
N LEU A 315 -36.92 9.33 -3.07
CA LEU A 315 -37.06 10.78 -2.94
C LEU A 315 -38.52 11.20 -2.72
N GLU A 316 -39.47 10.51 -3.34
CA GLU A 316 -40.90 10.75 -3.15
C GLU A 316 -41.34 10.38 -1.73
N GLU A 317 -40.78 9.31 -1.16
CA GLU A 317 -40.99 8.95 0.25
C GLU A 317 -40.69 10.14 1.19
N VAL A 318 -39.63 10.89 0.90
CA VAL A 318 -39.16 12.00 1.73
C VAL A 318 -39.96 13.28 1.45
N ILE A 319 -40.10 13.68 0.18
CA ILE A 319 -40.74 14.97 -0.17
C ILE A 319 -42.22 15.01 0.22
N ASN A 320 -42.90 13.86 0.22
CA ASN A 320 -44.31 13.78 0.60
C ASN A 320 -44.53 13.95 2.10
N ARG A 321 -43.47 13.85 2.90
CA ARG A 321 -43.52 13.94 4.36
C ARG A 321 -42.85 15.22 4.89
N LEU A 322 -41.91 15.81 4.16
CA LEU A 322 -41.24 17.05 4.56
C LEU A 322 -42.17 18.26 4.37
N CYS A 323 -42.19 19.15 5.38
CA CYS A 323 -42.81 20.47 5.25
C CYS A 323 -41.89 21.40 4.40
N PRO A 324 -42.33 21.87 3.21
CA PRO A 324 -41.48 22.71 2.37
C PRO A 324 -41.19 24.11 2.92
N ARG A 325 -42.03 24.60 3.85
CA ARG A 325 -41.82 25.91 4.50
C ARG A 325 -40.61 25.89 5.43
N ASP A 326 -40.47 24.82 6.22
CA ASP A 326 -39.42 24.73 7.24
C ASP A 326 -38.10 24.20 6.66
N HIS A 327 -38.15 23.44 5.57
CA HIS A 327 -37.01 22.73 4.99
C HIS A 327 -36.76 23.08 3.51
N GLN A 328 -37.03 24.33 3.13
CA GLN A 328 -37.07 24.79 1.73
C GLN A 328 -35.81 24.42 0.92
N ILE A 329 -34.62 24.55 1.51
CA ILE A 329 -33.34 24.24 0.84
C ILE A 329 -33.27 22.77 0.43
N VAL A 330 -33.63 21.86 1.34
CA VAL A 330 -33.60 20.41 1.08
C VAL A 330 -34.70 20.02 0.10
N CYS A 331 -35.90 20.59 0.24
CA CYS A 331 -37.00 20.37 -0.71
C CYS A 331 -36.64 20.80 -2.13
N ARG A 332 -35.99 21.98 -2.30
CA ARG A 332 -35.47 22.45 -3.59
C ARG A 332 -34.53 21.43 -4.22
N ARG A 333 -33.61 20.87 -3.44
CA ARG A 333 -32.67 19.85 -3.93
C ARG A 333 -33.39 18.56 -4.31
N ILE A 334 -34.33 18.09 -3.49
CA ILE A 334 -35.11 16.88 -3.79
C ILE A 334 -35.95 17.05 -5.06
N TRP A 335 -36.59 18.20 -5.25
CA TRP A 335 -37.37 18.49 -6.47
C TRP A 335 -36.50 18.47 -7.72
N LEU A 336 -35.30 19.04 -7.68
CA LEU A 336 -34.36 18.96 -8.81
C LEU A 336 -33.94 17.51 -9.10
N ASP A 337 -33.52 16.78 -8.07
CA ASP A 337 -33.10 15.37 -8.20
C ASP A 337 -34.24 14.49 -8.78
N LEU A 338 -35.48 14.70 -8.32
CA LEU A 338 -36.67 14.04 -8.85
C LEU A 338 -36.90 14.40 -10.32
N ALA A 339 -36.88 15.70 -10.64
CA ALA A 339 -37.10 16.16 -12.00
C ALA A 339 -36.08 15.56 -12.98
N GLU A 340 -34.81 15.49 -12.58
CA GLU A 340 -33.72 14.88 -13.35
C GLU A 340 -33.86 13.36 -13.46
N ALA A 341 -34.24 12.66 -12.39
CA ALA A 341 -34.50 11.22 -12.44
C ALA A 341 -35.64 10.88 -13.41
N TYR A 342 -36.75 11.61 -13.38
CA TYR A 342 -37.83 11.44 -14.36
C TYR A 342 -37.39 11.79 -15.78
N LEU A 343 -36.64 12.88 -15.98
CA LEU A 343 -36.10 13.25 -17.29
C LEU A 343 -35.18 12.16 -17.85
N ALA A 344 -34.34 11.55 -17.01
CA ALA A 344 -33.49 10.44 -17.42
C ALA A 344 -34.32 9.23 -17.90
N MET A 345 -35.39 8.89 -17.20
CA MET A 345 -36.31 7.82 -17.62
C MET A 345 -37.00 8.15 -18.95
N VAL A 346 -37.46 9.39 -19.14
CA VAL A 346 -38.03 9.87 -20.41
C VAL A 346 -37.03 9.70 -21.55
N ASN A 347 -35.78 10.15 -21.37
CA ASN A 347 -34.75 10.03 -22.39
C ASN A 347 -34.41 8.57 -22.72
N LEU A 348 -34.39 7.68 -21.72
CA LEU A 348 -34.17 6.24 -21.93
C LEU A 348 -35.31 5.57 -22.70
N MET A 349 -36.54 6.06 -22.54
CA MET A 349 -37.73 5.51 -23.22
C MET A 349 -37.98 6.10 -24.61
N GLU A 350 -37.44 7.29 -24.91
CA GLU A 350 -37.75 8.08 -26.10
C GLU A 350 -37.65 7.28 -27.41
N MET A 351 -36.51 6.62 -27.65
CA MET A 351 -36.32 5.86 -28.89
C MET A 351 -37.33 4.71 -29.04
N ARG A 352 -37.64 4.00 -27.95
CA ARG A 352 -38.59 2.86 -27.97
C ARG A 352 -40.02 3.31 -28.20
N VAL A 353 -40.37 4.46 -27.66
CA VAL A 353 -41.70 5.07 -27.81
C VAL A 353 -41.92 5.54 -29.25
N LEU A 354 -40.91 6.14 -29.87
CA LEU A 354 -41.00 6.61 -31.25
C LEU A 354 -41.09 5.46 -32.27
N THR A 355 -40.55 4.28 -31.96
CA THR A 355 -40.59 3.11 -32.84
C THR A 355 -41.84 2.25 -32.67
N SER A 356 -42.21 1.90 -31.44
CA SER A 356 -43.32 0.96 -31.16
C SER A 356 -44.71 1.60 -31.27
N LYS A 357 -44.86 2.85 -30.83
CA LYS A 357 -46.14 3.58 -30.73
C LYS A 357 -47.26 2.84 -29.97
N GLU A 358 -46.91 1.90 -29.10
CA GLU A 358 -47.89 1.18 -28.25
C GLU A 358 -48.52 2.14 -27.23
N GLU A 359 -49.85 2.16 -27.14
CA GLU A 359 -50.61 3.12 -26.33
C GLU A 359 -50.22 3.12 -24.84
N GLY A 360 -49.98 1.93 -24.27
CA GLY A 360 -49.51 1.80 -22.89
C GLY A 360 -48.13 2.46 -22.65
N LEU A 361 -47.22 2.33 -23.61
CA LEU A 361 -45.89 2.98 -23.56
C LEU A 361 -45.99 4.50 -23.74
N LEU A 362 -46.88 4.98 -24.62
CA LEU A 362 -47.15 6.40 -24.81
C LEU A 362 -47.65 7.05 -23.52
N SER A 363 -48.61 6.39 -22.85
CA SER A 363 -49.17 6.87 -21.57
C SER A 363 -48.10 6.92 -20.47
N LYS A 364 -47.31 5.85 -20.30
CA LYS A 364 -46.21 5.82 -19.33
C LYS A 364 -45.20 6.95 -19.60
N PHE A 365 -44.77 7.13 -20.85
CA PHE A 365 -43.84 8.20 -21.23
C PHE A 365 -44.39 9.59 -20.91
N LYS A 366 -45.66 9.86 -21.27
CA LYS A 366 -46.34 11.14 -20.99
C LYS A 366 -46.39 11.42 -19.49
N ASN A 367 -46.71 10.42 -18.67
CA ASN A 367 -46.79 10.55 -17.22
C ASN A 367 -45.43 10.82 -16.58
N LEU A 368 -44.36 10.15 -17.04
CA LEU A 368 -42.99 10.43 -16.59
C LEU A 368 -42.57 11.87 -16.94
N ALA A 369 -42.85 12.32 -18.16
CA ALA A 369 -42.52 13.67 -18.59
C ALA A 369 -43.30 14.74 -17.82
N LYS A 370 -44.60 14.53 -17.59
CA LYS A 370 -45.42 15.40 -16.73
C LYS A 370 -44.90 15.46 -15.28
N SER A 371 -44.46 14.33 -14.74
CA SER A 371 -43.88 14.26 -13.39
C SER A 371 -42.57 15.05 -13.30
N SER A 372 -41.69 14.93 -14.31
CA SER A 372 -40.49 15.76 -14.41
C SER A 372 -40.81 17.26 -14.44
N ILE A 373 -41.78 17.67 -15.27
CA ILE A 373 -42.24 19.06 -15.36
C ILE A 373 -42.76 19.56 -14.01
N LYS A 374 -43.62 18.77 -13.34
CA LYS A 374 -44.18 19.09 -12.01
C LYS A 374 -43.07 19.43 -11.00
N TYR A 375 -42.02 18.62 -10.94
CA TYR A 375 -40.94 18.83 -9.98
C TYR A 375 -40.02 20.01 -10.36
N TYR A 376 -39.73 20.22 -11.66
CA TYR A 376 -39.06 21.45 -12.09
C TYR A 376 -39.88 22.71 -11.75
N GLN A 377 -41.19 22.68 -11.97
CA GLN A 377 -42.08 23.79 -11.60
C GLN A 377 -42.13 24.00 -10.08
N SER A 378 -42.17 22.93 -9.29
CA SER A 378 -42.13 23.03 -7.82
C SER A 378 -40.85 23.71 -7.34
N TYR A 379 -39.71 23.35 -7.94
CA TYR A 379 -38.44 24.04 -7.71
C TYR A 379 -38.49 25.51 -8.12
N LEU A 380 -38.90 25.83 -9.35
CA LEU A 380 -38.95 27.20 -9.87
C LEU A 380 -39.87 28.10 -9.05
N ASN A 381 -41.06 27.62 -8.70
CA ASN A 381 -42.04 28.36 -7.89
C ASN A 381 -41.55 28.63 -6.46
N SER A 382 -40.59 27.85 -5.98
CA SER A 382 -39.99 28.06 -4.67
C SER A 382 -38.90 29.13 -4.67
N LEU A 383 -38.42 29.56 -5.83
CA LEU A 383 -37.34 30.54 -5.93
C LEU A 383 -37.87 31.95 -5.73
N GLU A 384 -37.16 32.73 -4.91
CA GLU A 384 -37.41 34.16 -4.78
C GLU A 384 -36.57 34.91 -5.81
N MET A 385 -37.19 35.88 -6.49
CA MET A 385 -36.48 36.84 -7.34
C MET A 385 -36.39 38.17 -6.61
N SER A 386 -35.17 38.67 -6.43
CA SER A 386 -34.96 39.99 -5.83
C SER A 386 -35.16 41.06 -6.89
N LYS A 387 -35.89 42.13 -6.57
CA LYS A 387 -35.98 43.30 -7.44
C LYS A 387 -34.71 44.14 -7.31
N SER A 388 -34.00 44.32 -8.41
CA SER A 388 -32.88 45.27 -8.50
C SER A 388 -33.38 46.70 -8.33
N GLN A 389 -32.45 47.66 -8.14
CA GLN A 389 -32.75 49.11 -8.15
C GLN A 389 -33.52 49.55 -9.41
N ASN A 390 -33.34 48.83 -10.53
CA ASN A 390 -34.02 49.07 -11.80
C ASN A 390 -35.39 48.37 -11.92
N ARG A 391 -35.93 47.81 -10.83
CA ARG A 391 -37.20 47.05 -10.76
C ARG A 391 -37.23 45.74 -11.60
N VAL A 392 -36.12 45.36 -12.22
CA VAL A 392 -35.99 44.07 -12.92
C VAL A 392 -35.77 42.97 -11.89
N GLU A 393 -36.63 41.94 -11.93
CA GLU A 393 -36.55 40.76 -11.09
C GLU A 393 -35.38 39.87 -11.54
N SER A 394 -34.50 39.49 -10.62
CA SER A 394 -33.32 38.66 -10.92
C SER A 394 -33.18 37.50 -9.96
N PHE A 395 -32.72 36.36 -10.46
CA PHE A 395 -32.26 35.25 -9.61
C PHE A 395 -30.90 35.58 -8.99
N SER A 396 -30.69 35.09 -7.77
CA SER A 396 -29.35 35.06 -7.16
C SER A 396 -28.38 34.23 -8.00
N ASP A 397 -27.11 34.62 -8.01
CA ASP A 397 -26.11 34.04 -8.92
C ASP A 397 -25.92 32.53 -8.68
N ASN A 398 -26.02 32.09 -7.42
CA ASN A 398 -25.90 30.67 -7.04
C ASN A 398 -27.00 29.77 -7.62
N VAL A 399 -28.16 30.35 -7.94
CA VAL A 399 -29.37 29.60 -8.36
C VAL A 399 -29.68 29.84 -9.84
N LEU A 400 -29.19 30.95 -10.40
CA LEU A 400 -29.47 31.41 -11.75
C LEU A 400 -29.32 30.33 -12.83
N ILE A 401 -28.16 29.66 -12.88
CA ILE A 401 -27.92 28.67 -13.94
C ILE A 401 -28.82 27.45 -13.81
N ILE A 402 -29.15 27.06 -12.58
CA ILE A 402 -30.02 25.91 -12.29
C ILE A 402 -31.46 26.28 -12.67
N ALA A 403 -31.91 27.49 -12.36
CA ALA A 403 -33.24 27.99 -12.75
C ALA A 403 -33.40 28.04 -14.28
N LEU A 404 -32.43 28.63 -15.00
CA LEU A 404 -32.48 28.69 -16.46
C LEU A 404 -32.42 27.29 -17.10
N SER A 405 -31.65 26.37 -16.51
CA SER A 405 -31.60 24.97 -16.96
C SER A 405 -32.93 24.25 -16.71
N ALA A 406 -33.61 24.52 -15.59
CA ALA A 406 -34.94 23.99 -15.30
C ALA A 406 -35.97 24.48 -16.34
N TYR A 407 -36.02 25.78 -16.65
CA TYR A 407 -36.87 26.30 -17.74
C TYR A 407 -36.55 25.63 -19.08
N PHE A 408 -35.27 25.45 -19.41
CA PHE A 408 -34.84 24.81 -20.65
C PHE A 408 -35.34 23.36 -20.74
N ASN A 409 -35.22 22.62 -19.64
CA ASN A 409 -35.67 21.23 -19.54
C ASN A 409 -37.19 21.12 -19.58
N VAL A 410 -37.94 22.04 -18.95
CA VAL A 410 -39.40 22.13 -19.05
C VAL A 410 -39.83 22.31 -20.50
N GLY A 411 -39.21 23.24 -21.23
CA GLY A 411 -39.48 23.41 -22.67
C GLY A 411 -39.16 22.14 -23.47
N ALA A 412 -38.03 21.50 -23.18
CA ALA A 412 -37.64 20.26 -23.86
C ALA A 412 -38.62 19.10 -23.60
N LEU A 413 -39.16 18.99 -22.39
CA LEU A 413 -40.14 17.98 -21.99
C LEU A 413 -41.49 18.21 -22.67
N TYR A 414 -41.99 19.44 -22.71
CA TYR A 414 -43.23 19.74 -23.44
C TYR A 414 -43.11 19.40 -24.94
N LYS A 415 -41.97 19.73 -25.55
CA LYS A 415 -41.67 19.32 -26.91
C LYS A 415 -41.67 17.79 -27.08
N LYS A 416 -41.06 17.03 -26.16
CA LYS A 416 -41.07 15.55 -26.17
C LYS A 416 -42.46 14.96 -25.99
N ILE A 417 -43.31 15.56 -25.16
CA ILE A 417 -44.72 15.15 -25.03
C ILE A 417 -45.48 15.42 -26.34
N ASN A 418 -45.24 16.58 -26.96
CA ASN A 418 -45.90 16.96 -28.20
C ASN A 418 -45.62 15.98 -29.35
N THR A 419 -44.41 15.39 -29.43
CA THR A 419 -44.08 14.43 -30.50
C THR A 419 -44.91 13.15 -30.49
N ILE A 420 -45.51 12.81 -29.35
CA ILE A 420 -46.35 11.62 -29.18
C ILE A 420 -47.84 11.95 -29.01
N THR A 421 -48.20 13.24 -29.04
CA THR A 421 -49.58 13.69 -28.83
C THR A 421 -50.30 13.77 -30.18
N PHE A 422 -51.48 13.16 -30.26
CA PHE A 422 -52.32 13.15 -31.46
C PHE A 422 -53.38 14.26 -31.45
N ASP A 423 -53.98 14.53 -30.29
CA ASP A 423 -55.01 15.57 -30.12
C ASP A 423 -54.48 16.98 -30.43
N ILE A 424 -55.11 17.67 -31.37
CA ILE A 424 -54.62 18.93 -31.94
C ILE A 424 -54.62 20.05 -30.89
N HIS A 425 -55.68 20.16 -30.08
CA HIS A 425 -55.75 21.18 -29.04
C HIS A 425 -54.64 20.99 -28.00
N GLN A 426 -54.39 19.77 -27.55
CA GLN A 426 -53.26 19.46 -26.66
C GLN A 426 -51.91 19.74 -27.32
N LYS A 427 -51.74 19.47 -28.63
CA LYS A 427 -50.50 19.78 -29.34
C LYS A 427 -50.22 21.28 -29.32
N ILE A 428 -51.21 22.13 -29.62
CA ILE A 428 -51.07 23.59 -29.57
C ILE A 428 -50.64 24.02 -28.17
N VAL A 429 -51.31 23.53 -27.12
CA VAL A 429 -50.96 23.85 -25.72
C VAL A 429 -49.52 23.44 -25.38
N TYR A 430 -49.08 22.22 -25.74
CA TYR A 430 -47.71 21.79 -25.43
C TYR A 430 -46.65 22.57 -26.24
N VAL A 431 -46.93 22.92 -27.49
CA VAL A 431 -46.03 23.75 -28.29
C VAL A 431 -45.93 25.15 -27.67
N GLN A 432 -47.04 25.75 -27.27
CA GLN A 432 -47.06 27.06 -26.63
C GLN A 432 -46.28 27.05 -25.31
N ASN A 433 -46.56 26.10 -24.42
CA ASN A 433 -45.82 25.95 -23.15
C ASN A 433 -44.32 25.75 -23.37
N SER A 434 -43.93 25.04 -24.45
CA SER A 434 -42.52 24.89 -24.81
C SER A 434 -41.90 26.20 -25.29
N ILE A 435 -42.63 27.01 -26.06
CA ILE A 435 -42.19 28.34 -26.51
C ILE A 435 -42.02 29.25 -25.30
N ASP A 436 -43.02 29.32 -24.42
CA ASP A 436 -43.02 30.21 -23.25
C ASP A 436 -41.80 29.95 -22.34
N ALA A 437 -41.49 28.68 -22.09
CA ALA A 437 -40.32 28.29 -21.29
C ALA A 437 -38.99 28.75 -21.93
N TYR A 438 -38.84 28.62 -23.25
CA TYR A 438 -37.65 29.10 -23.95
C TYR A 438 -37.60 30.63 -24.05
N THR A 439 -38.76 31.28 -24.22
CA THR A 439 -38.90 32.73 -24.28
C THR A 439 -38.52 33.37 -22.96
N PHE A 440 -38.89 32.78 -21.83
CA PHE A 440 -38.44 33.23 -20.51
C PHE A 440 -36.91 33.33 -20.44
N ILE A 441 -36.19 32.32 -20.93
CA ILE A 441 -34.71 32.34 -20.98
C ILE A 441 -34.23 33.49 -21.86
N VAL A 442 -34.79 33.67 -23.05
CA VAL A 442 -34.36 34.74 -23.96
C VAL A 442 -34.60 36.13 -23.37
N ASN A 443 -35.76 36.35 -22.76
CA ASN A 443 -36.12 37.61 -22.10
C ASN A 443 -35.18 37.88 -20.93
N TYR A 444 -34.97 36.89 -20.06
CA TYR A 444 -34.03 37.03 -18.94
C TYR A 444 -32.63 37.45 -19.40
N TYR A 445 -32.11 36.89 -20.48
CA TYR A 445 -30.81 37.32 -21.02
C TYR A 445 -30.84 38.75 -21.56
N ASN A 446 -31.95 39.21 -22.13
CA ASN A 446 -32.07 40.57 -22.66
C ASN A 446 -32.14 41.59 -21.52
N ASP A 447 -32.89 41.26 -20.47
CA ASP A 447 -33.16 42.11 -19.31
C ASP A 447 -31.95 42.20 -18.34
N HIS A 448 -31.02 41.25 -18.41
CA HIS A 448 -29.80 41.18 -17.59
C HIS A 448 -28.50 41.28 -18.42
N PRO A 449 -28.19 42.44 -19.03
CA PRO A 449 -26.97 42.62 -19.83
C PRO A 449 -25.67 42.33 -19.07
N GLU A 450 -25.64 42.61 -17.76
CA GLU A 450 -24.51 42.36 -16.86
C GLU A 450 -24.18 40.86 -16.74
N LYS A 451 -25.19 39.98 -16.82
CA LYS A 451 -25.01 38.52 -16.71
C LYS A 451 -24.71 37.85 -18.04
N LYS A 452 -24.78 38.57 -19.17
CA LYS A 452 -24.63 38.00 -20.53
C LYS A 452 -23.28 37.31 -20.74
N ILE A 453 -22.19 37.85 -20.20
CA ILE A 453 -20.84 37.28 -20.41
C ILE A 453 -20.74 35.90 -19.78
N GLU A 454 -21.17 35.77 -18.52
CA GLU A 454 -21.18 34.49 -17.81
C GLU A 454 -22.13 33.50 -18.48
N LEU A 455 -23.34 33.95 -18.78
CA LEU A 455 -24.38 33.10 -19.33
C LEU A 455 -24.10 32.66 -20.78
N LYS A 456 -23.26 33.37 -21.54
CA LYS A 456 -22.81 32.96 -22.89
C LYS A 456 -21.98 31.68 -22.89
N LYS A 457 -21.36 31.32 -21.75
CA LYS A 457 -20.63 30.05 -21.60
C LYS A 457 -21.55 28.84 -21.82
N TYR A 458 -22.83 29.00 -21.51
CA TYR A 458 -23.83 27.96 -21.64
C TYR A 458 -24.54 28.10 -22.99
N LYS A 459 -24.62 27.01 -23.76
CA LYS A 459 -25.28 26.99 -25.09
C LYS A 459 -26.81 27.22 -25.02
N LEU A 460 -27.37 27.50 -23.84
CA LEU A 460 -28.79 27.66 -23.56
C LEU A 460 -29.43 28.75 -24.44
N LEU A 461 -28.92 29.98 -24.43
CA LEU A 461 -29.51 31.08 -25.21
C LEU A 461 -29.60 30.76 -26.71
N LYS A 462 -28.52 30.25 -27.29
CA LYS A 462 -28.46 29.91 -28.72
C LYS A 462 -29.48 28.81 -29.06
N LEU A 463 -29.60 27.80 -28.20
CA LEU A 463 -30.55 26.71 -28.37
C LEU A 463 -31.99 27.19 -28.18
N SER A 464 -32.28 27.99 -27.15
CA SER A 464 -33.62 28.55 -26.90
C SER A 464 -34.11 29.37 -28.09
N LYS A 465 -33.30 30.31 -28.62
CA LYS A 465 -33.66 31.08 -29.83
C LYS A 465 -33.95 30.19 -31.04
N LYS A 466 -33.13 29.14 -31.23
CA LYS A 466 -33.33 28.16 -32.32
C LYS A 466 -34.64 27.40 -32.15
N TRP A 467 -34.97 26.97 -30.93
CA TRP A 467 -36.19 26.22 -30.64
C TRP A 467 -37.44 27.08 -30.77
N ILE A 468 -37.44 28.32 -30.26
CA ILE A 468 -38.55 29.27 -30.44
C ILE A 468 -38.88 29.40 -31.92
N ARG A 469 -37.91 29.74 -32.77
CA ARG A 469 -38.13 29.88 -34.22
C ARG A 469 -38.74 28.63 -34.86
N ARG A 470 -38.24 27.45 -34.50
CA ARG A 470 -38.72 26.18 -35.06
C ARG A 470 -40.14 25.84 -34.58
N LEU A 471 -40.42 26.07 -33.30
CA LEU A 471 -41.70 25.75 -32.68
C LEU A 471 -42.78 26.74 -33.10
N SER A 472 -42.48 28.05 -33.19
CA SER A 472 -43.42 29.06 -33.71
C SER A 472 -43.84 28.75 -35.14
N SER A 473 -42.89 28.42 -36.01
CA SER A 473 -43.21 28.00 -37.39
C SER A 473 -44.06 26.73 -37.43
N ALA A 474 -43.81 25.76 -36.54
CA ALA A 474 -44.63 24.55 -36.43
C ALA A 474 -46.04 24.85 -35.89
N LEU A 475 -46.17 25.78 -34.94
CA LEU A 475 -47.45 26.20 -34.37
C LEU A 475 -48.33 26.89 -35.42
N GLU A 476 -47.78 27.84 -36.17
CA GLU A 476 -48.48 28.51 -37.27
C GLU A 476 -48.99 27.50 -38.31
N LYS A 477 -48.18 26.49 -38.62
CA LYS A 477 -48.57 25.42 -39.54
C LYS A 477 -49.74 24.60 -39.00
N ILE A 478 -49.70 24.20 -37.72
CA ILE A 478 -50.77 23.44 -37.08
C ILE A 478 -52.08 24.24 -37.10
N ILE A 479 -52.03 25.54 -36.75
CA ILE A 479 -53.21 26.42 -36.71
C ILE A 479 -53.81 26.59 -38.11
N LYS A 480 -52.97 26.86 -39.13
CA LYS A 480 -53.42 27.04 -40.51
C LYS A 480 -54.02 25.77 -41.12
N GLU A 481 -53.44 24.60 -40.84
CA GLU A 481 -53.89 23.33 -41.42
C GLU A 481 -55.21 22.81 -40.84
N HIS A 482 -55.61 23.27 -39.64
CA HIS A 482 -56.75 22.72 -38.91
C HIS A 482 -57.82 23.77 -38.59
N GLU A 483 -57.73 24.98 -39.17
CA GLU A 483 -58.67 26.10 -38.98
C GLU A 483 -59.03 26.36 -37.51
N VAL A 484 -58.10 26.12 -36.60
CA VAL A 484 -58.36 26.26 -35.16
C VAL A 484 -58.41 27.75 -34.84
N VAL A 485 -59.59 28.25 -34.48
CA VAL A 485 -59.75 29.59 -33.91
C VAL A 485 -59.05 29.60 -32.54
N VAL A 486 -58.02 30.44 -32.42
CA VAL A 486 -57.18 30.61 -31.22
C VAL A 486 -57.99 31.15 -30.06
#